data_AF-A0A9W9ZWQ1-F1
#
_entry.id   AF-A0A9W9ZWQ1-F1
#
_cell.length_a   1.000
_cell.length_b   1.000
_cell.length_c   1.000
_cell.angle_alpha   90.00
_cell.angle_beta   90.00
_cell.angle_gamma   90.00
#
_symmetry.space_group_name_H-M   'P 1'
#
loop_
_entity.id
_entity.type
_entity.pdbx_description
1 polymer ?
#
loop_
_entity_poly.entity_id
_entity_poly.type
_entity_poly.pdbx_seq_one_letter_code
_entity_poly.pdbx_strand_id
1 'polypeptide(L)'
;MKLFPAAAIVFVVLLITIPEESEAIPPAWFAFIAAKVGVRLLKNAYYARCNTRNVPRGISCPGRVYGMGWSRNQAQNSARAYASTFGDSRCGRYLGHCQIYQYGRRRGK
;
A
#
# COMPACT_ATOMS: atom_id res chain seq x y z
N MET A 1 -53.77 -4.84 5.81
CA MET A 1 -52.39 -4.43 5.44
C MET A 1 -51.41 -5.34 6.16
N LYS A 2 -50.92 -6.41 5.51
CA LYS A 2 -49.93 -7.32 6.10
C LYS A 2 -48.85 -7.58 5.04
N LEU A 3 -48.01 -6.58 4.82
CA LEU A 3 -46.85 -6.72 3.93
C LEU A 3 -45.66 -7.25 4.75
N PHE A 4 -45.40 -8.54 4.53
CA PHE A 4 -44.09 -9.17 4.39
C PHE A 4 -43.02 -8.88 5.45
N PRO A 5 -43.04 -9.59 6.61
CA PRO A 5 -41.84 -9.73 7.45
C PRO A 5 -40.66 -10.35 6.70
N ALA A 6 -40.93 -11.10 5.61
CA ALA A 6 -39.92 -11.69 4.74
C ALA A 6 -39.02 -10.65 4.04
N ALA A 7 -39.56 -9.48 3.66
CA ALA A 7 -38.79 -8.46 2.97
C ALA A 7 -37.73 -7.81 3.89
N ALA A 8 -38.07 -7.62 5.17
CA ALA A 8 -37.13 -7.12 6.17
C ALA A 8 -35.97 -8.09 6.42
N ILE A 9 -36.25 -9.40 6.46
CA ILE A 9 -35.23 -10.44 6.65
C ILE A 9 -34.27 -10.49 5.45
N VAL A 10 -34.80 -10.43 4.22
CA VAL A 10 -33.97 -10.39 3.01
C VAL A 10 -33.07 -9.15 2.96
N PHE A 11 -33.58 -7.98 3.36
CA PHE A 11 -32.78 -6.75 3.42
C PHE A 11 -31.66 -6.81 4.46
N VAL A 12 -31.92 -7.42 5.63
CA VAL A 12 -30.92 -7.64 6.68
C VAL A 12 -29.85 -8.64 6.20
N VAL A 13 -30.24 -9.73 5.54
CA VAL A 13 -29.27 -10.69 4.97
C VAL A 13 -28.40 -10.02 3.89
N LEU A 14 -29.00 -9.19 3.03
CA LEU A 14 -28.28 -8.45 2.00
C LEU A 14 -27.21 -7.52 2.61
N LEU A 15 -27.53 -6.78 3.68
CA LEU A 15 -26.58 -5.91 4.39
C LEU A 15 -25.40 -6.67 5.03
N ILE A 16 -25.62 -7.90 5.50
CA ILE A 16 -24.57 -8.73 6.11
C ILE A 16 -23.70 -9.41 5.03
N THR A 17 -24.26 -9.65 3.84
CA THR A 17 -23.54 -10.29 2.73
C THR A 17 -22.81 -9.34 1.78
N ILE A 18 -22.92 -8.01 1.95
CA ILE A 18 -22.07 -7.08 1.21
C ILE A 18 -20.64 -7.40 1.66
N PRO A 19 -19.82 -8.07 0.82
CA PRO A 19 -18.42 -8.20 1.16
C PRO A 19 -17.93 -6.76 1.19
N GLU A 20 -17.44 -6.33 2.34
CA GLU A 20 -16.68 -5.09 2.46
C GLU A 20 -15.61 -5.16 1.36
N GLU A 21 -15.88 -4.52 0.22
CA GLU A 21 -14.98 -4.34 -0.90
C GLU A 21 -13.87 -3.46 -0.36
N SER A 22 -13.00 -4.11 0.38
CA SER A 22 -11.75 -3.60 0.88
C SER A 22 -10.93 -3.39 -0.38
N GLU A 23 -11.03 -2.19 -0.95
CA GLU A 23 -10.42 -1.73 -2.22
C GLU A 23 -9.15 -2.54 -2.51
N ALA A 24 -9.31 -3.59 -3.31
CA ALA A 24 -8.22 -4.51 -3.55
C ALA A 24 -7.23 -3.79 -4.45
N ILE A 25 -6.09 -3.40 -3.88
CA ILE A 25 -5.02 -2.73 -4.64
C ILE A 25 -4.65 -3.61 -5.84
N PRO A 26 -4.65 -3.06 -7.08
CA PRO A 26 -4.48 -3.88 -8.27
C PRO A 26 -3.07 -4.51 -8.31
N PRO A 27 -2.91 -5.74 -8.83
CA PRO A 27 -1.60 -6.40 -8.96
C PRO A 27 -0.55 -5.53 -9.69
N ALA A 28 -0.99 -4.72 -10.67
CA ALA A 28 -0.13 -3.79 -11.41
C ALA A 28 0.55 -2.75 -10.50
N TRP A 29 -0.10 -2.31 -9.42
CA TRP A 29 0.49 -1.38 -8.46
C TRP A 29 1.71 -2.01 -7.76
N PHE A 30 1.59 -3.27 -7.33
CA PHE A 30 2.68 -4.00 -6.72
C PHE A 30 3.82 -4.29 -7.72
N ALA A 31 3.46 -4.70 -8.94
CA ALA A 31 4.43 -4.97 -10.01
C ALA A 31 5.25 -3.73 -10.35
N PHE A 32 4.60 -2.55 -10.39
CA PHE A 32 5.28 -1.28 -10.62
C PHE A 32 6.31 -0.97 -9.53
N ILE A 33 5.96 -1.16 -8.25
CA ILE A 33 6.88 -0.92 -7.14
C ILE A 33 8.03 -1.93 -7.16
N ALA A 34 7.74 -3.21 -7.42
CA ALA A 34 8.76 -4.25 -7.57
C ALA A 34 9.78 -3.87 -8.66
N ALA A 35 9.30 -3.42 -9.83
CA ALA A 35 10.15 -2.95 -10.90
C ALA A 35 11.00 -1.72 -10.50
N LYS A 36 10.42 -0.77 -9.77
CA LYS A 36 11.15 0.43 -9.29
C LYS A 36 12.28 0.09 -8.34
N VAL A 37 12.10 -0.92 -7.48
CA VAL A 37 13.15 -1.35 -6.53
C VAL A 37 14.04 -2.46 -7.12
N GLY A 38 13.89 -2.79 -8.41
CA GLY A 38 14.76 -3.73 -9.13
C GLY A 38 14.54 -5.20 -8.77
N VAL A 39 13.35 -5.58 -8.31
CA VAL A 39 13.04 -6.95 -7.88
C VAL A 39 11.83 -7.52 -8.61
N ARG A 40 11.70 -8.85 -8.58
CA ARG A 40 10.48 -9.53 -9.05
C ARG A 40 9.35 -9.36 -8.02
N LEU A 41 8.12 -9.49 -8.49
CA LEU A 41 6.94 -9.48 -7.62
C LEU A 41 6.93 -10.73 -6.71
N LEU A 42 6.85 -10.55 -5.40
CA LEU A 42 6.92 -11.60 -4.38
C LEU A 42 5.60 -11.64 -3.59
N LYS A 43 5.03 -12.84 -3.46
CA LYS A 43 3.85 -13.07 -2.63
C LYS A 43 4.18 -12.86 -1.14
N ASN A 44 3.20 -12.38 -0.39
CA ASN A 44 3.27 -12.05 1.04
C ASN A 44 4.24 -10.92 1.41
N ALA A 45 4.95 -10.33 0.44
CA ALA A 45 5.78 -9.15 0.70
C ALA A 45 4.93 -7.89 0.83
N TYR A 46 5.42 -6.95 1.63
CA TYR A 46 4.90 -5.61 1.76
C TYR A 46 5.58 -4.69 0.75
N TYR A 47 4.78 -3.84 0.12
CA TYR A 47 5.21 -2.87 -0.86
C TYR A 47 4.81 -1.49 -0.38
N ALA A 48 5.75 -0.55 -0.45
CA ALA A 48 5.59 0.81 0.02
C ALA A 48 5.75 1.80 -1.14
N ARG A 49 4.81 2.75 -1.22
CA ARG A 49 4.95 3.97 -2.00
C ARG A 49 4.80 5.14 -1.05
N CYS A 50 5.87 5.91 -0.89
CA CYS A 50 5.88 7.08 -0.02
C CYS A 50 6.16 8.35 -0.82
N ASN A 51 5.81 9.50 -0.25
CA ASN A 51 6.20 10.79 -0.79
C ASN A 51 7.23 11.44 0.12
N THR A 52 8.19 12.16 -0.45
CA THR A 52 9.05 13.04 0.34
C THR A 52 8.32 14.33 0.68
N ARG A 53 8.44 14.82 1.91
CA ARG A 53 7.79 16.05 2.39
C ARG A 53 8.75 16.89 3.21
N ASN A 54 8.48 18.20 3.27
CA ASN A 54 9.28 19.16 4.06
C ASN A 54 10.77 19.16 3.70
N VAL A 55 11.08 18.96 2.41
CA VAL A 55 12.46 18.97 1.92
C VAL A 55 12.97 20.43 1.92
N PRO A 56 14.07 20.73 2.61
CA PRO A 56 14.65 22.08 2.63
C PRO A 56 15.07 22.54 1.24
N ARG A 57 15.10 23.86 1.02
CA ARG A 57 15.69 24.45 -0.19
C ARG A 57 17.15 24.01 -0.31
N GLY A 58 17.55 23.63 -1.52
CA GLY A 58 18.91 23.15 -1.82
C GLY A 58 19.10 21.63 -1.68
N ILE A 59 18.08 20.87 -1.25
CA ILE A 59 18.11 19.40 -1.25
C ILE A 59 17.17 18.89 -2.36
N SER A 60 17.71 18.12 -3.30
CA SER A 60 16.93 17.49 -4.36
C SER A 60 16.51 16.08 -3.94
N CYS A 61 15.22 15.89 -3.66
CA CYS A 61 14.65 14.60 -3.32
C CYS A 61 13.58 14.16 -4.32
N PRO A 62 13.52 12.86 -4.65
CA PRO A 62 12.46 12.32 -5.49
C PRO A 62 11.11 12.45 -4.80
N GLY A 63 10.13 13.07 -5.47
CA GLY A 63 8.80 13.28 -4.90
C GLY A 63 8.04 11.99 -4.55
N ARG A 64 8.36 10.86 -5.21
CA ARG A 64 7.85 9.53 -4.91
C ARG A 64 8.99 8.55 -4.71
N VAL A 65 8.91 7.77 -3.65
CA VAL A 65 9.91 6.78 -3.27
C VAL A 65 9.24 5.44 -3.03
N TYR A 66 9.98 4.37 -3.30
CA TYR A 66 9.44 3.02 -3.39
C TYR A 66 10.26 2.08 -2.52
N GLY A 67 9.59 1.13 -1.88
CA GLY A 67 10.24 0.16 -1.02
C GLY A 67 9.51 -1.17 -0.96
N MET A 68 10.22 -2.20 -0.53
CA MET A 68 9.69 -3.55 -0.37
C MET A 68 10.33 -4.23 0.85
N GLY A 69 9.60 -5.14 1.49
CA GLY A 69 10.14 -5.97 2.56
C GLY A 69 9.16 -7.03 3.05
N TRP A 70 9.61 -7.89 3.94
CA TRP A 70 8.77 -8.93 4.56
C TRP A 70 7.91 -8.40 5.71
N SER A 71 8.11 -7.14 6.10
CA SER A 71 7.29 -6.41 7.07
C SER A 71 7.04 -4.98 6.60
N ARG A 72 6.03 -4.32 7.19
CA ARG A 72 5.76 -2.89 6.92
C ARG A 72 6.97 -2.01 7.18
N ASN A 73 7.68 -2.24 8.29
CA ASN A 73 8.87 -1.49 8.67
C ASN A 73 10.02 -1.70 7.68
N GLN A 74 10.24 -2.94 7.22
CA GLN A 74 11.24 -3.21 6.19
C GLN A 74 10.92 -2.50 4.88
N ALA A 75 9.66 -2.53 4.43
CA ALA A 75 9.24 -1.82 3.22
C ALA A 75 9.45 -0.30 3.33
N GLN A 76 9.16 0.29 4.49
CA GLN A 76 9.41 1.71 4.73
C GLN A 76 10.91 2.05 4.79
N ASN A 77 11.71 1.22 5.45
CA ASN A 77 13.17 1.41 5.51
C ASN A 77 13.80 1.27 4.13
N SER A 78 13.35 0.31 3.33
CA SER A 78 13.73 0.18 1.92
C SER A 78 13.37 1.43 1.12
N ALA A 79 12.21 2.04 1.36
CA ALA A 79 11.83 3.30 0.72
C ALA A 79 12.72 4.49 1.15
N ARG A 80 13.22 4.51 2.40
CA ARG A 80 14.22 5.50 2.85
C ARG A 80 15.55 5.33 2.13
N ALA A 81 15.98 4.07 1.97
CA ALA A 81 17.19 3.75 1.21
C ALA A 81 17.03 4.21 -0.23
N TYR A 82 15.92 3.85 -0.90
CA TYR A 82 15.59 4.32 -2.25
C TYR A 82 15.69 5.84 -2.38
N ALA A 83 15.09 6.59 -1.44
CA ALA A 83 15.13 8.05 -1.45
C ALA A 83 16.56 8.60 -1.45
N SER A 84 17.43 7.97 -0.66
CA SER A 84 18.83 8.39 -0.47
C SER A 84 19.74 7.91 -1.61
N THR A 85 19.36 6.83 -2.31
CA THR A 85 20.05 6.30 -3.49
C THR A 85 19.77 7.12 -4.75
N PHE A 86 18.51 7.53 -4.95
CA PHE A 86 18.05 8.22 -6.17
C PHE A 86 17.89 9.74 -6.00
N GLY A 87 18.30 10.29 -4.85
CA GLY A 87 18.29 11.70 -4.53
C GLY A 87 19.50 12.08 -3.69
N ASP A 88 19.42 13.21 -2.97
CA ASP A 88 20.40 13.55 -1.94
C ASP A 88 20.44 12.46 -0.85
N SER A 89 21.64 12.16 -0.34
CA SER A 89 21.86 11.18 0.76
C SER A 89 20.98 11.40 2.00
N ARG A 90 20.49 12.63 2.22
CA ARG A 90 19.63 13.01 3.35
C ARG A 90 18.14 12.75 3.09
N CYS A 91 17.75 12.41 1.85
CA CYS A 91 16.35 12.27 1.46
C CYS A 91 15.57 11.21 2.25
N GLY A 92 16.25 10.18 2.77
CA GLY A 92 15.62 9.19 3.66
C GLY A 92 14.99 9.78 4.93
N ARG A 93 15.44 10.97 5.38
CA ARG A 93 14.90 11.67 6.56
C ARG A 93 13.59 12.41 6.28
N TYR A 94 13.32 12.70 5.01
CA TYR A 94 12.16 13.48 4.58
C TYR A 94 11.02 12.60 4.06
N LEU A 95 11.02 11.30 4.37
CA LEU A 95 9.89 10.43 4.05
C LEU A 95 8.65 10.89 4.83
N GLY A 96 7.61 11.26 4.11
CA GLY A 96 6.30 11.56 4.66
C GLY A 96 5.39 10.32 4.66
N HIS A 97 4.13 10.54 4.28
CA HIS A 97 3.11 9.50 4.26
C HIS A 97 3.48 8.35 3.29
N CYS A 98 3.29 7.12 3.76
CA CYS A 98 3.53 5.89 3.03
C CYS A 98 2.25 5.08 2.87
N GLN A 99 1.91 4.74 1.63
CA GLN A 99 0.94 3.70 1.32
C GLN A 99 1.65 2.35 1.34
N ILE A 100 1.30 1.49 2.29
CA ILE A 100 1.95 0.18 2.48
C ILE A 100 0.90 -0.93 2.46
N TYR A 101 1.01 -1.81 1.46
CA TYR A 101 0.09 -2.94 1.28
C TYR A 101 0.86 -4.24 1.11
N GLN A 102 0.23 -5.35 1.48
CA GLN A 102 0.78 -6.69 1.31
C GLN A 102 0.25 -7.32 0.03
N TYR A 103 1.13 -7.90 -0.79
CA TYR A 103 0.70 -8.60 -1.99
C TYR A 103 0.29 -10.05 -1.68
N GLY A 104 -0.90 -10.46 -2.12
CA GLY A 104 -1.32 -11.86 -2.07
C GLY A 104 -1.62 -12.39 -0.66
N ARG A 105 -2.09 -11.52 0.26
CA ARG A 105 -2.53 -11.90 1.61
C ARG A 105 -3.49 -13.09 1.52
N ARG A 106 -3.06 -14.29 1.92
CA ARG A 106 -3.99 -15.41 2.13
C ARG A 106 -4.93 -14.99 3.26
N ARG A 107 -6.21 -14.74 2.95
CA ARG A 107 -7.25 -14.86 3.98
C ARG A 107 -7.17 -16.30 4.45
N GLY A 108 -6.86 -16.50 5.74
CA GLY A 108 -6.98 -17.80 6.37
C GLY A 108 -8.41 -18.30 6.12
N LYS A 109 -8.51 -19.49 5.55
CA LYS A 109 -9.76 -20.25 5.55
C LYS A 109 -10.07 -20.66 6.97
#